data_AF-A0A453GDJ2-F1
#
_entry.id   AF-A0A453GDJ2-F1
#
_cell.length_a   1.000
_cell.length_b   1.000
_cell.length_c   1.000
_cell.angle_alpha   90.00
_cell.angle_beta   90.00
_cell.angle_gamma   90.00
#
_symmetry.space_group_name_H-M   'P 1'
#
loop_
_entity.id
_entity.type
_entity.pdbx_description
1 polymer ?
#
loop_
_entity_poly.entity_id
_entity_poly.type
_entity_poly.pdbx_seq_one_letter_code
_entity_poly.pdbx_strand_id
1 'polypeptide(L)'
;DLEALAKLLVEGSALTNITFEHGAASELEKMVLSFTGIGSISGVEFLPKLEELELNSSFCGSLLSSFDNARQITKLTLRGTLLEQDALQLLTKKRNIRCLVLMDKSFGGTHEITLKKDEFLCLNLLVVDCSAITKIVFNSGSTPRLEKIVWSSSTTLSGIDKLPRLKELEFKGDKVPDEVRKAIDKHDNKPSLTGPEIQD
;
A
#
# COMPACT_ATOMS: atom_id res chain seq x y z
N ASP A 1 0.36 -22.98 -21.72
CA ASP A 1 1.43 -23.28 -20.77
C ASP A 1 1.75 -22.00 -20.00
N LEU A 2 1.44 -21.96 -18.71
CA LEU A 2 1.61 -20.76 -17.87
C LEU A 2 2.96 -20.75 -17.14
N GLU A 3 3.80 -21.76 -17.38
CA GLU A 3 5.08 -21.94 -16.67
C GLU A 3 6.07 -20.79 -16.88
N ALA A 4 5.91 -19.93 -17.90
CA ALA A 4 6.78 -18.77 -18.13
C ALA A 4 6.15 -17.41 -17.76
N LEU A 5 4.93 -17.40 -17.20
CA LEU A 5 4.18 -16.17 -16.99
C LEU A 5 4.61 -15.45 -15.71
N ALA A 6 5.47 -14.44 -15.82
CA ALA A 6 5.89 -13.61 -14.66
C ALA A 6 4.85 -12.57 -14.23
N LYS A 7 3.94 -12.17 -15.13
CA LYS A 7 2.93 -11.14 -14.87
C LYS A 7 1.57 -11.54 -15.42
N LEU A 8 0.54 -11.49 -14.59
CA LEU A 8 -0.84 -11.77 -14.97
C LEU A 8 -1.66 -10.49 -14.84
N LEU A 9 -2.31 -10.09 -15.92
CA LEU A 9 -3.31 -9.02 -15.93
C LEU A 9 -4.68 -9.67 -16.15
N VAL A 10 -5.61 -9.42 -15.23
CA VAL A 10 -6.98 -9.90 -15.32
C VAL A 10 -7.92 -8.70 -15.36
N GLU A 11 -8.67 -8.58 -16.45
CA GLU A 11 -9.62 -7.51 -16.69
C GLU A 11 -11.00 -8.08 -17.03
N GLY A 12 -12.07 -7.48 -16.51
CA GLY A 12 -13.43 -7.80 -16.95
C GLY A 12 -14.48 -7.71 -15.84
N SER A 13 -15.58 -7.03 -16.12
CA SER A 13 -16.68 -6.83 -15.15
C SER A 13 -17.52 -8.09 -14.87
N ALA A 14 -17.45 -9.10 -15.74
CA ALA A 14 -18.25 -10.32 -15.64
C ALA A 14 -17.54 -11.49 -14.92
N LEU A 15 -16.25 -11.33 -14.58
CA LEU A 15 -15.54 -12.34 -13.81
C LEU A 15 -16.07 -12.38 -12.39
N THR A 16 -16.40 -13.57 -11.91
CA THR A 16 -16.96 -13.78 -10.56
C THR A 16 -16.01 -14.53 -9.64
N ASN A 17 -15.15 -15.40 -10.17
CA ASN A 17 -14.16 -16.17 -9.41
C ASN A 17 -12.88 -16.41 -10.21
N ILE A 18 -11.74 -16.47 -9.52
CA ILE A 18 -10.45 -16.95 -10.07
C ILE A 18 -9.91 -18.02 -9.12
N THR A 19 -9.47 -19.15 -9.68
CA THR A 19 -8.90 -20.25 -8.92
C THR A 19 -7.54 -20.62 -9.51
N PHE A 20 -6.52 -20.67 -8.65
CA PHE A 20 -5.21 -21.22 -9.00
C PHE A 20 -5.09 -22.64 -8.44
N GLU A 21 -4.83 -23.61 -9.31
CA GLU A 21 -4.58 -24.99 -8.88
C GLU A 21 -3.14 -25.14 -8.38
N HIS A 22 -2.90 -26.16 -7.56
CA HIS A 22 -1.57 -26.47 -7.08
C HIS A 22 -0.61 -26.74 -8.25
N GLY A 23 0.54 -26.06 -8.25
CA GLY A 23 1.54 -26.16 -9.32
C GLY A 23 1.27 -25.28 -10.55
N ALA A 24 0.13 -24.59 -10.62
CA ALA A 24 -0.14 -23.64 -11.69
C ALA A 24 0.69 -22.35 -11.51
N ALA A 25 1.15 -21.77 -12.62
CA ALA A 25 1.77 -20.44 -12.67
C ALA A 25 2.87 -20.22 -11.60
N SER A 26 3.75 -21.20 -11.43
CA SER A 26 4.83 -21.20 -10.42
C SER A 26 5.79 -20.01 -10.55
N GLU A 27 5.92 -19.46 -11.75
CA GLU A 27 6.77 -18.31 -12.07
C GLU A 27 6.07 -16.95 -11.95
N LEU A 28 4.80 -16.92 -11.54
CA LEU A 28 4.03 -15.67 -11.44
C LEU A 28 4.52 -14.79 -10.29
N GLU A 29 5.06 -13.62 -10.61
CA GLU A 29 5.63 -12.66 -9.65
C GLU A 29 4.69 -11.49 -9.35
N LYS A 30 3.92 -11.06 -10.35
CA LYS A 30 2.98 -9.94 -10.22
C LYS A 30 1.60 -10.28 -10.78
N MET A 31 0.58 -9.91 -10.02
CA MET A 31 -0.81 -10.01 -10.45
C MET A 31 -1.48 -8.64 -10.41
N VAL A 32 -2.14 -8.26 -11.51
CA VAL A 32 -2.93 -7.04 -11.64
C VAL A 32 -4.37 -7.45 -11.88
N LEU A 33 -5.27 -6.96 -11.03
CA LEU A 33 -6.69 -7.33 -11.02
C LEU A 33 -7.53 -6.07 -11.23
N SER A 34 -8.24 -5.98 -12.35
CA SER A 34 -9.08 -4.83 -12.71
C SER A 34 -10.50 -5.26 -13.08
N PHE A 35 -11.37 -5.37 -12.07
CA PHE A 35 -12.75 -5.81 -12.27
C PHE A 35 -13.64 -5.32 -11.12
N THR A 36 -14.96 -5.35 -11.35
CA THR A 36 -15.96 -4.81 -10.42
C THR A 36 -16.89 -5.87 -9.83
N GLY A 37 -16.74 -7.15 -10.25
CA GLY A 37 -17.71 -8.22 -9.99
C GLY A 37 -17.17 -9.49 -9.35
N ILE A 38 -15.86 -9.61 -9.07
CA ILE A 38 -15.33 -10.83 -8.46
C ILE A 38 -15.75 -10.94 -7.01
N GLY A 39 -16.36 -12.07 -6.68
CA GLY A 39 -16.73 -12.44 -5.33
C GLY A 39 -15.56 -13.01 -4.52
N SER A 40 -14.66 -13.77 -5.16
CA SER A 40 -13.52 -14.40 -4.48
C SER A 40 -12.37 -14.80 -5.42
N ILE A 41 -11.15 -14.86 -4.87
CA ILE A 41 -10.00 -15.52 -5.47
C ILE A 41 -9.50 -16.61 -4.52
N SER A 42 -9.13 -17.78 -5.05
CA SER A 42 -8.63 -18.91 -4.27
C SER A 42 -7.37 -19.53 -4.87
N GLY A 43 -6.58 -20.22 -4.04
CA GLY A 43 -5.36 -20.89 -4.45
C GLY A 43 -4.15 -19.97 -4.63
N VAL A 44 -4.25 -18.71 -4.21
CA VAL A 44 -3.16 -17.73 -4.31
C VAL A 44 -1.97 -18.15 -3.44
N GLU A 45 -2.23 -18.87 -2.35
CA GLU A 45 -1.23 -19.52 -1.51
C GLU A 45 -0.37 -20.56 -2.26
N PHE A 46 -0.82 -21.05 -3.42
CA PHE A 46 -0.06 -21.98 -4.26
C PHE A 46 0.85 -21.29 -5.28
N LEU A 47 0.91 -19.96 -5.30
CA LEU A 47 1.75 -19.17 -6.19
C LEU A 47 3.03 -18.72 -5.44
N PRO A 48 4.11 -19.53 -5.44
CA PRO A 48 5.23 -19.34 -4.52
C PRO A 48 6.03 -18.06 -4.78
N LYS A 49 6.03 -17.55 -6.01
CA LYS A 49 6.78 -16.35 -6.43
C LYS A 49 5.94 -15.08 -6.44
N LEU A 50 4.65 -15.14 -6.13
CA LEU A 50 3.75 -13.99 -6.24
C LEU A 50 3.99 -12.98 -5.12
N GLU A 51 4.86 -12.01 -5.36
CA GLU A 51 5.23 -11.00 -4.37
C GLU A 51 4.42 -9.70 -4.50
N GLU A 52 3.93 -9.40 -5.69
CA GLU A 52 3.24 -8.14 -6.00
C GLU A 52 1.78 -8.36 -6.42
N LEU A 53 0.87 -7.69 -5.71
CA LEU A 53 -0.54 -7.61 -6.06
C LEU A 53 -0.96 -6.16 -6.31
N GLU A 54 -1.62 -5.92 -7.42
CA GLU A 54 -2.20 -4.62 -7.77
C GLU A 54 -3.71 -4.79 -7.97
N LEU A 55 -4.49 -4.03 -7.18
CA LEU A 55 -5.94 -4.01 -7.25
C LEU A 55 -6.38 -2.69 -7.88
N ASN A 56 -7.04 -2.81 -9.03
CA ASN A 56 -7.58 -1.73 -9.83
C ASN A 56 -9.11 -1.78 -9.81
N SER A 57 -9.76 -0.62 -9.70
CA SER A 57 -11.22 -0.44 -9.69
C SER A 57 -11.93 -0.85 -8.39
N SER A 58 -13.21 -0.46 -8.28
CA SER A 58 -14.03 -0.55 -7.07
C SER A 58 -14.00 -1.96 -6.49
N PHE A 59 -13.63 -2.03 -5.22
CA PHE A 59 -13.26 -3.26 -4.57
C PHE A 59 -14.14 -3.54 -3.33
N CYS A 60 -14.42 -4.82 -3.04
CA CYS A 60 -15.17 -5.26 -1.87
C CYS A 60 -14.25 -5.92 -0.84
N GLY A 61 -14.41 -5.62 0.46
CA GLY A 61 -13.60 -6.16 1.56
C GLY A 61 -13.41 -7.69 1.56
N SER A 62 -14.33 -8.45 0.96
CA SER A 62 -14.24 -9.91 0.80
C SER A 62 -13.01 -10.36 0.00
N LEU A 63 -12.55 -9.59 -0.97
CA LEU A 63 -11.38 -9.94 -1.75
C LEU A 63 -10.06 -9.71 -0.95
N LEU A 64 -10.07 -8.95 0.16
CA LEU A 64 -8.88 -8.77 1.01
C LEU A 64 -8.64 -10.03 1.83
N SER A 65 -9.72 -10.69 2.23
CA SER A 65 -9.66 -11.97 2.94
C SER A 65 -9.21 -13.12 2.03
N SER A 66 -9.45 -13.05 0.71
CA SER A 66 -8.91 -14.03 -0.25
C SER A 66 -7.38 -14.16 -0.22
N PHE A 67 -6.68 -13.16 0.31
CA PHE A 67 -5.22 -13.15 0.43
C PHE A 67 -4.73 -13.23 1.88
N ASP A 68 -5.55 -13.68 2.84
CA ASP A 68 -5.12 -13.87 4.24
C ASP A 68 -3.98 -14.90 4.38
N ASN A 69 -4.03 -15.96 3.58
CA ASN A 69 -3.03 -17.03 3.60
C ASN A 69 -1.86 -16.81 2.63
N ALA A 70 -1.94 -15.80 1.77
CA ALA A 70 -0.92 -15.49 0.76
C ALA A 70 0.24 -14.67 1.36
N ARG A 71 1.00 -15.29 2.27
CA ARG A 71 2.09 -14.64 3.03
C ARG A 71 3.25 -14.15 2.16
N GLN A 72 3.38 -14.71 0.97
CA GLN A 72 4.42 -14.34 -0.01
C GLN A 72 4.14 -13.00 -0.69
N ILE A 73 2.88 -12.54 -0.73
CA ILE A 73 2.54 -11.21 -1.24
C ILE A 73 3.05 -10.18 -0.23
N THR A 74 4.07 -9.42 -0.60
CA THR A 74 4.68 -8.41 0.28
C THR A 74 4.43 -6.99 -0.19
N LYS A 75 4.04 -6.80 -1.46
CA LYS A 75 3.70 -5.50 -2.04
C LYS A 75 2.26 -5.47 -2.51
N LEU A 76 1.51 -4.49 -2.01
CA LEU A 76 0.13 -4.23 -2.40
C LEU A 76 0.03 -2.83 -3.02
N THR A 77 -0.50 -2.76 -4.23
CA THR A 77 -0.86 -1.51 -4.90
C THR A 77 -2.37 -1.41 -4.99
N LEU A 78 -2.92 -0.25 -4.63
CA LEU A 78 -4.34 0.06 -4.66
C LEU A 78 -4.55 1.25 -5.60
N ARG A 79 -5.50 1.15 -6.52
CA ARG A 79 -5.86 2.22 -7.46
C ARG A 79 -7.33 2.08 -7.83
N GLY A 80 -8.08 3.18 -7.79
CA GLY A 80 -9.51 3.12 -8.12
C GLY A 80 -10.34 2.21 -7.22
N THR A 81 -9.80 1.75 -6.08
CA THR A 81 -10.44 0.78 -5.20
C THR A 81 -11.60 1.35 -4.40
N LEU A 82 -11.64 2.69 -4.22
CA LEU A 82 -12.66 3.38 -3.43
C LEU A 82 -12.83 2.79 -2.02
N LEU A 83 -11.71 2.40 -1.39
CA LEU A 83 -11.68 1.81 -0.06
C LEU A 83 -12.34 2.74 0.96
N GLU A 84 -13.19 2.15 1.78
CA GLU A 84 -13.71 2.76 2.99
C GLU A 84 -12.76 2.51 4.18
N GLN A 85 -12.96 3.28 5.24
CA GLN A 85 -12.11 3.24 6.44
C GLN A 85 -12.02 1.84 7.06
N ASP A 86 -13.12 1.08 7.11
CA ASP A 86 -13.15 -0.25 7.73
C ASP A 86 -12.31 -1.26 6.95
N ALA A 87 -12.31 -1.19 5.61
CA ALA A 87 -11.46 -2.02 4.78
C ALA A 87 -9.97 -1.69 4.96
N LEU A 88 -9.63 -0.40 5.17
CA LEU A 88 -8.28 0.01 5.54
C LEU A 88 -7.86 -0.58 6.90
N GLN A 89 -8.76 -0.64 7.89
CA GLN A 89 -8.44 -1.27 9.18
C GLN A 89 -8.12 -2.76 9.05
N LEU A 90 -8.73 -3.48 8.09
CA LEU A 90 -8.37 -4.87 7.81
C LEU A 90 -6.95 -4.98 7.22
N LEU A 91 -6.58 -4.09 6.30
CA LEU A 91 -5.25 -4.03 5.72
C LEU A 91 -4.17 -3.77 6.77
N THR A 92 -4.44 -2.91 7.76
CA THR A 92 -3.45 -2.55 8.78
C THR A 92 -3.05 -3.72 9.67
N LYS A 93 -3.84 -4.80 9.72
CA LYS A 93 -3.55 -6.01 10.51
C LYS A 93 -2.73 -7.06 9.75
N LYS A 94 -2.54 -6.91 8.44
CA LYS A 94 -1.75 -7.85 7.62
C LYS A 94 -0.29 -7.83 8.06
N ARG A 95 0.27 -9.02 8.33
CA ARG A 95 1.65 -9.19 8.86
C ARG A 95 2.70 -9.54 7.79
N ASN A 96 2.33 -9.51 6.52
CA ASN A 96 3.20 -9.80 5.38
C ASN A 96 3.48 -8.57 4.51
N ILE A 97 2.60 -7.57 4.51
CA ILE A 97 2.76 -6.36 3.68
C ILE A 97 3.95 -5.53 4.17
N ARG A 98 4.93 -5.38 3.28
CA ARG A 98 6.15 -4.59 3.47
C ARG A 98 6.14 -3.33 2.61
N CYS A 99 5.43 -3.35 1.49
CA CYS A 99 5.26 -2.20 0.61
C CYS A 99 3.78 -1.96 0.35
N LEU A 100 3.29 -0.76 0.67
CA LEU A 100 1.94 -0.32 0.35
C LEU A 100 2.01 0.87 -0.59
N VAL A 101 1.33 0.78 -1.73
CA VAL A 101 1.23 1.85 -2.72
C VAL A 101 -0.24 2.25 -2.86
N LEU A 102 -0.56 3.47 -2.46
CA LEU A 102 -1.90 4.06 -2.55
C LEU A 102 -1.91 5.04 -3.71
N MET A 103 -2.55 4.69 -4.82
CA MET A 103 -2.62 5.52 -6.03
C MET A 103 -3.97 6.21 -6.17
N ASP A 104 -4.15 7.00 -7.23
CA ASP A 104 -5.38 7.76 -7.48
C ASP A 104 -6.65 6.91 -7.31
N LYS A 105 -7.66 7.52 -6.68
CA LYS A 105 -8.95 6.90 -6.33
C LYS A 105 -8.83 5.62 -5.48
N SER A 106 -7.74 5.44 -4.73
CA SER A 106 -7.68 4.38 -3.71
C SER A 106 -8.79 4.50 -2.68
N PHE A 107 -9.21 5.73 -2.36
CA PHE A 107 -10.27 6.08 -1.42
C PHE A 107 -11.38 6.89 -2.10
N GLY A 108 -12.61 6.75 -1.62
CA GLY A 108 -13.78 7.47 -2.15
C GLY A 108 -14.02 8.82 -1.48
N GLY A 109 -13.66 9.93 -2.12
CA GLY A 109 -13.77 11.26 -1.51
C GLY A 109 -12.62 11.56 -0.53
N THR A 110 -12.70 12.66 0.20
CA THR A 110 -11.60 13.15 1.04
C THR A 110 -11.43 12.32 2.33
N HIS A 111 -10.19 11.91 2.62
CA HIS A 111 -9.86 11.02 3.74
C HIS A 111 -8.66 11.51 4.55
N GLU A 112 -8.77 11.35 5.87
CA GLU A 112 -7.63 11.39 6.80
C GLU A 112 -7.35 9.98 7.33
N ILE A 113 -6.11 9.54 7.21
CA ILE A 113 -5.67 8.22 7.68
C ILE A 113 -5.01 8.38 9.04
N THR A 114 -5.49 7.66 10.05
CA THR A 114 -4.82 7.56 11.35
C THR A 114 -4.33 6.13 11.56
N LEU A 115 -3.02 5.95 11.61
CA LEU A 115 -2.38 4.67 11.92
C LEU A 115 -2.17 4.57 13.43
N LYS A 116 -2.84 3.59 14.04
CA LYS A 116 -2.84 3.36 15.49
C LYS A 116 -1.68 2.47 15.91
N LYS A 117 -1.50 2.34 17.23
CA LYS A 117 -0.56 1.40 17.79
C LYS A 117 -0.81 -0.02 17.25
N ASP A 118 0.27 -0.74 16.97
CA ASP A 118 0.25 -2.14 16.50
C ASP A 118 -0.35 -2.34 15.09
N GLU A 119 -0.44 -1.27 14.29
CA GLU A 119 -0.85 -1.31 12.89
C GLU A 119 0.35 -1.31 11.94
N PHE A 120 0.23 -2.06 10.84
CA PHE A 120 1.24 -2.20 9.80
C PHE A 120 2.64 -2.56 10.35
N LEU A 121 2.69 -3.57 11.21
CA LEU A 121 3.90 -3.99 11.94
C LEU A 121 5.09 -4.37 11.04
N CYS A 122 4.84 -4.76 9.80
CA CYS A 122 5.86 -5.18 8.83
C CYS A 122 6.12 -4.18 7.70
N LEU A 123 5.40 -3.05 7.67
CA LEU A 123 5.52 -2.09 6.58
C LEU A 123 6.89 -1.40 6.61
N ASN A 124 7.61 -1.45 5.49
CA ASN A 124 8.91 -0.84 5.27
C ASN A 124 8.83 0.39 4.36
N LEU A 125 7.93 0.35 3.38
CA LEU A 125 7.74 1.41 2.38
C LEU A 125 6.26 1.75 2.26
N LEU A 126 5.95 3.04 2.39
CA LEU A 126 4.64 3.61 2.07
C LEU A 126 4.79 4.58 0.91
N VAL A 127 4.04 4.35 -0.17
CA VAL A 127 3.94 5.26 -1.31
C VAL A 127 2.52 5.80 -1.38
N VAL A 128 2.38 7.12 -1.41
CA VAL A 128 1.09 7.81 -1.41
C VAL A 128 1.03 8.78 -2.58
N ASP A 129 0.28 8.39 -3.61
CA ASP A 129 -0.01 9.20 -4.78
C ASP A 129 -1.53 9.21 -5.02
N CYS A 130 -2.27 9.68 -4.01
CA CYS A 130 -3.71 9.63 -3.97
C CYS A 130 -4.26 10.96 -3.44
N SER A 131 -4.79 11.78 -4.35
CA SER A 131 -5.33 13.12 -4.06
C SER A 131 -6.45 13.15 -3.02
N ALA A 132 -7.16 12.03 -2.85
CA ALA A 132 -8.18 11.86 -1.83
C ALA A 132 -7.62 11.88 -0.38
N ILE A 133 -6.33 11.57 -0.18
CA ILE A 133 -5.74 11.50 1.16
C ILE A 133 -5.16 12.87 1.51
N THR A 134 -5.83 13.63 2.37
CA THR A 134 -5.37 14.96 2.78
C THR A 134 -4.40 14.90 3.94
N LYS A 135 -4.44 13.83 4.75
CA LYS A 135 -3.59 13.71 5.93
C LYS A 135 -3.31 12.27 6.31
N ILE A 136 -2.10 12.02 6.80
CA ILE A 136 -1.70 10.77 7.45
C ILE A 136 -1.14 11.10 8.84
N VAL A 137 -1.68 10.43 9.86
CA VAL A 137 -1.30 10.56 11.26
C VAL A 137 -0.68 9.26 11.74
N PHE A 138 0.59 9.31 12.10
CA PHE A 138 1.33 8.20 12.71
C PHE A 138 1.28 8.34 14.23
N ASN A 139 0.52 7.48 14.91
CA ASN A 139 0.52 7.44 16.37
C ASN A 139 1.71 6.63 16.90
N SER A 140 2.07 6.86 18.17
CA SER A 140 3.18 6.14 18.81
C SER A 140 2.94 4.63 18.75
N GLY A 141 3.94 3.89 18.28
CA GLY A 141 3.86 2.43 18.09
C GLY A 141 3.12 1.97 16.83
N SER A 142 2.74 2.88 15.93
CA SER A 142 2.33 2.53 14.56
C SER A 142 3.56 2.26 13.68
N THR A 143 3.40 1.38 12.68
CA THR A 143 4.39 1.17 11.60
C THR A 143 5.87 1.13 12.07
N PRO A 144 6.24 0.30 13.07
CA PRO A 144 7.55 0.35 13.73
C PRO A 144 8.74 0.01 12.80
N ARG A 145 8.46 -0.48 11.59
CA ARG A 145 9.46 -0.87 10.58
C ARG A 145 9.51 0.05 9.37
N LEU A 146 8.72 1.12 9.35
CA LEU A 146 8.64 2.03 8.21
C LEU A 146 9.96 2.78 8.06
N GLU A 147 10.61 2.57 6.93
CA GLU A 147 11.94 3.14 6.62
C GLU A 147 11.84 4.28 5.62
N LYS A 148 10.88 4.19 4.69
CA LYS A 148 10.69 5.17 3.62
C LYS A 148 9.23 5.55 3.42
N ILE A 149 8.98 6.84 3.26
CA ILE A 149 7.69 7.36 2.80
C ILE A 149 7.94 8.15 1.51
N VAL A 150 7.22 7.77 0.46
CA VAL A 150 7.15 8.54 -0.79
C VAL A 150 5.75 9.12 -0.86
N TRP A 151 5.61 10.43 -1.07
CA TRP A 151 4.28 11.03 -1.20
C TRP A 151 4.24 12.17 -2.20
N SER A 152 3.06 12.46 -2.74
CA SER A 152 2.81 13.61 -3.61
C SER A 152 1.94 14.66 -2.90
N SER A 153 1.60 15.73 -3.61
CA SER A 153 1.03 16.96 -3.04
C SER A 153 -0.30 16.77 -2.29
N SER A 154 -0.73 17.81 -1.56
CA SER A 154 -1.92 17.91 -0.70
C SER A 154 -1.96 17.00 0.54
N THR A 155 -1.25 15.87 0.56
CA THR A 155 -1.17 15.02 1.75
C THR A 155 -0.20 15.60 2.80
N THR A 156 -0.72 15.88 4.00
CA THR A 156 0.11 16.25 5.15
C THR A 156 0.52 15.01 5.96
N LEU A 157 1.78 14.92 6.36
CA LEU A 157 2.28 13.86 7.24
C LEU A 157 2.46 14.38 8.67
N SER A 158 1.96 13.67 9.67
CA SER A 158 2.07 14.06 11.08
C SER A 158 2.44 12.87 11.96
N GLY A 159 3.25 13.12 13.00
CA GLY A 159 3.75 12.06 13.87
C GLY A 159 4.92 11.26 13.29
N ILE A 160 5.56 11.73 12.21
CA ILE A 160 6.73 11.06 11.62
C ILE A 160 7.90 10.99 12.60
N ASP A 161 8.01 11.94 13.53
CA ASP A 161 8.96 11.96 14.65
C ASP A 161 8.83 10.75 15.58
N LYS A 162 7.71 10.03 15.53
CA LYS A 162 7.43 8.84 16.33
C LYS A 162 7.81 7.54 15.62
N LEU A 163 8.34 7.60 14.39
CA LEU A 163 8.69 6.43 13.58
C LEU A 163 10.14 6.01 13.83
N PRO A 164 10.40 4.95 14.62
CA PRO A 164 11.75 4.68 15.14
C PRO A 164 12.77 4.28 14.06
N ARG A 165 12.32 3.94 12.85
CA ARG A 165 13.16 3.45 11.75
C ARG A 165 13.09 4.30 10.49
N LEU A 166 12.40 5.44 10.52
CA LEU A 166 12.29 6.30 9.35
C LEU A 166 13.67 6.84 8.98
N LYS A 167 14.04 6.69 7.70
CA LYS A 167 15.34 7.06 7.13
C LYS A 167 15.20 7.98 5.92
N GLU A 168 14.13 7.78 5.14
CA GLU A 168 13.95 8.47 3.86
C GLU A 168 12.53 9.02 3.71
N LEU A 169 12.48 10.25 3.23
CA LEU A 169 11.29 10.96 2.85
C LEU A 169 11.50 11.45 1.41
N GLU A 170 10.63 11.04 0.50
CA GLU A 170 10.68 11.47 -0.90
C GLU A 170 9.37 12.17 -1.26
N PHE A 171 9.44 13.48 -1.45
CA PHE A 171 8.30 14.28 -1.87
C PHE A 171 8.33 14.51 -3.37
N LYS A 172 7.20 14.22 -4.03
CA LYS A 172 7.04 14.32 -5.50
C LYS A 172 6.21 15.51 -5.96
N GLY A 173 5.72 16.35 -5.03
CA GLY A 173 5.01 17.58 -5.36
C GLY A 173 5.93 18.80 -5.46
N ASP A 174 5.35 19.98 -5.68
CA ASP A 174 6.11 21.19 -5.99
C ASP A 174 6.92 21.74 -4.81
N LYS A 175 6.30 21.84 -3.62
CA LYS A 175 6.93 22.39 -2.40
C LYS A 175 6.65 21.53 -1.18
N VAL A 176 7.71 21.13 -0.47
CA VAL A 176 7.60 20.35 0.78
C VAL A 176 6.93 21.19 1.89
N PRO A 177 5.91 20.68 2.61
CA PRO A 177 5.29 21.38 3.73
C PRO A 177 6.25 21.67 4.90
N ASP A 178 6.17 22.87 5.49
CA ASP A 178 7.03 23.31 6.59
C ASP A 178 6.89 22.43 7.84
N GLU A 179 5.71 21.87 8.07
CA GLU A 179 5.45 20.94 9.18
C GLU A 179 6.29 19.67 9.07
N VAL A 180 6.49 19.18 7.84
CA VAL A 180 7.32 18.00 7.59
C VAL A 180 8.79 18.33 7.88
N ARG A 181 9.28 19.49 7.42
CA ARG A 181 10.66 19.95 7.71
C ARG A 181 10.91 20.05 9.22
N LYS A 182 10.01 20.70 9.96
CA LYS A 182 10.08 20.80 11.43
C LYS A 182 10.04 19.43 12.13
N ALA A 183 9.29 18.48 11.59
CA ALA A 183 9.22 17.14 12.16
C ALA A 183 10.51 16.34 11.89
N ILE A 184 11.13 16.50 10.72
CA ILE A 184 12.47 15.95 10.41
C ILE A 184 13.51 16.50 11.39
N ASP A 185 13.49 17.82 11.65
CA ASP A 185 14.42 18.46 12.60
C ASP A 185 14.27 17.95 14.03
N LYS A 186 13.09 17.46 14.42
CA LYS A 186 12.85 16.88 15.74
C LYS A 186 13.13 15.38 15.80
N HIS A 187 13.25 14.72 14.67
CA HIS A 187 13.37 13.27 14.58
C HIS A 187 14.79 12.81 14.94
N ASP A 188 14.90 11.80 15.82
CA ASP A 188 16.20 11.26 16.28
C ASP A 188 17.10 10.78 15.12
N ASN A 189 16.54 10.04 14.17
CA ASN A 189 17.25 9.53 12.99
C ASN A 189 17.58 10.57 11.91
N LYS A 190 17.05 11.80 11.98
CA LYS A 190 17.22 12.85 10.95
C LYS A 190 17.03 12.30 9.52
N PRO A 191 15.82 11.80 9.17
CA PRO A 191 15.59 11.17 7.88
C PRO A 191 15.92 12.13 6.74
N SER A 192 16.59 11.61 5.71
CA SER A 192 16.90 12.37 4.50
C SER A 192 15.61 12.72 3.76
N LEU A 193 15.53 13.96 3.30
CA LEU A 193 14.45 14.45 2.45
C LEU A 193 14.98 14.56 1.02
N THR A 194 14.18 14.10 0.05
CA THR A 194 14.41 14.30 -1.40
C THR A 194 13.13 14.88 -2.03
N GLY A 195 13.26 15.78 -3.01
CA GLY A 195 12.11 16.38 -3.71
C GLY A 195 12.44 17.68 -4.46
N PRO A 196 11.50 18.23 -5.26
CA PRO A 196 11.64 19.55 -5.85
C PRO A 196 11.76 20.59 -4.72
N GLU A 197 12.78 21.46 -4.79
CA GLU A 197 13.14 22.46 -3.75
C GLU A 197 13.89 21.93 -2.50
N ILE A 198 14.97 21.19 -2.73
CA ILE A 198 16.12 21.11 -1.81
C ILE A 198 17.31 21.88 -2.40
N GLN A 199 17.02 23.03 -2.99
CA GLN A 199 18.06 24.01 -3.32
C GLN A 199 17.82 25.20 -2.40
N ASP A 200 18.93 25.62 -1.80
CA ASP A 200 19.09 26.52 -0.65
C ASP A 200 18.34 27.87 -0.75
#